data_AF-E3DRP7-F1
#
_entry.id   AF-E3DRP7-F1
#
_cell.length_a   1.000
_cell.length_b   1.000
_cell.length_c   1.000
_cell.angle_alpha   90.00
_cell.angle_beta   90.00
_cell.angle_gamma   90.00
#
_symmetry.space_group_name_H-M   'P 1'
#
loop_
_entity.id
_entity.type
_entity.pdbx_description
1 polymer ?
#
loop_
_entity_poly.entity_id
_entity_poly.type
_entity_poly.pdbx_seq_one_letter_code
_entity_poly.pdbx_strand_id
1 'polypeptide(L)'
;MQRLLIIHTPDPELKAIAEAIKKGAESQGLRVDLKNTKDRGTGVSFYPYDLILAGSSVSGIFKAKLDNSLASFLADAKRTTGTDAVAFVKPHFFVTNKALKKVMAALEAQGCIVKNFKALKNQDSAFKFGENINI
;
A
#
# COMPACT_ATOMS: atom_id res chain seq x y z
N MET A 1 14.52 2.67 -15.44
CA MET A 1 14.59 2.08 -14.09
C MET A 1 13.18 2.07 -13.55
N GLN A 2 12.66 0.90 -13.19
CA GLN A 2 11.28 0.75 -12.72
C GLN A 2 11.10 1.39 -11.35
N ARG A 3 9.95 2.03 -11.13
CA ARG A 3 9.64 2.82 -9.95
C ARG A 3 8.40 2.30 -9.25
N LEU A 4 8.56 2.03 -7.96
CA LEU A 4 7.52 1.55 -7.05
C LEU A 4 7.16 2.66 -6.06
N LEU A 5 5.87 2.93 -5.90
CA LEU A 5 5.37 3.71 -4.77
C LEU A 5 4.74 2.79 -3.74
N ILE A 6 5.19 2.85 -2.49
CA ILE A 6 4.57 2.16 -1.37
C ILE A 6 3.89 3.19 -0.46
N ILE A 7 2.58 3.07 -0.30
CA ILE A 7 1.73 3.90 0.56
C ILE A 7 1.28 3.05 1.75
N HIS A 8 1.44 3.55 2.96
CA HIS A 8 0.95 2.87 4.16
C HIS A 8 0.26 3.84 5.12
N THR A 9 -0.74 3.33 5.85
CA THR A 9 -1.35 4.08 6.96
C THR A 9 -0.39 4.22 8.14
N PRO A 10 -0.63 5.18 9.07
CA PRO A 10 0.23 5.45 10.22
C PRO A 10 0.12 4.40 11.32
N ASP A 11 0.55 3.18 10.99
CA ASP A 11 0.57 2.01 11.84
C ASP A 11 2.02 1.48 11.91
N PRO A 12 2.63 1.36 13.11
CA PRO A 12 4.03 0.94 13.23
C PRO A 12 4.31 -0.44 12.63
N GLU A 13 3.36 -1.37 12.74
CA GLU A 13 3.54 -2.72 12.22
C GLU A 13 3.45 -2.72 10.69
N LEU A 14 2.50 -1.97 10.14
CA LEU A 14 2.36 -1.80 8.70
C LEU A 14 3.55 -1.01 8.11
N LYS A 15 4.10 -0.03 8.83
CA LYS A 15 5.34 0.65 8.45
C LYS A 15 6.49 -0.34 8.34
N ALA A 16 6.67 -1.21 9.33
CA ALA A 16 7.72 -2.24 9.28
C ALA A 16 7.52 -3.22 8.11
N ILE A 17 6.27 -3.59 7.80
CA ILE A 17 5.94 -4.36 6.60
C ILE A 17 6.34 -3.60 5.33
N ALA A 18 5.93 -2.33 5.20
CA ALA A 18 6.20 -1.51 4.03
C ALA A 18 7.71 -1.28 3.81
N GLU A 19 8.47 -1.06 4.88
CA GLU A 19 9.94 -0.96 4.84
C GLU A 19 10.60 -2.27 4.43
N ALA A 20 10.07 -3.42 4.86
CA ALA A 20 10.57 -4.71 4.43
C ALA A 20 10.29 -4.99 2.95
N ILE A 21 9.09 -4.65 2.44
CA ILE A 21 8.79 -4.70 1.00
C ILE A 21 9.76 -3.82 0.23
N LYS A 22 9.98 -2.59 0.70
CA LYS A 22 10.93 -1.65 0.09
C LYS A 22 12.32 -2.28 -0.04
N LYS A 23 12.87 -2.85 1.04
CA LYS A 23 14.18 -3.50 1.02
C LYS A 23 14.25 -4.65 0.01
N GLY A 24 13.21 -5.47 -0.08
CA GLY A 24 13.15 -6.57 -1.05
C GLY A 24 13.03 -6.09 -2.50
N ALA A 25 12.28 -5.01 -2.75
CA ALA A 25 12.19 -4.42 -4.09
C ALA A 25 13.48 -3.67 -4.49
N GLU A 26 14.17 -3.05 -3.54
CA GLU A 26 15.45 -2.39 -3.83
C GLU A 26 16.57 -3.41 -4.11
N SER A 27 16.55 -4.61 -3.50
CA SER A 27 17.57 -5.64 -3.75
C SER A 27 17.57 -6.18 -5.18
N GLN A 28 16.44 -6.08 -5.90
CA GLN A 28 16.32 -6.40 -7.32
C GLN A 28 16.46 -5.17 -8.24
N GLY A 29 16.84 -4.00 -7.71
CA GLY A 29 17.20 -2.83 -8.50
C GLY A 29 16.02 -1.89 -8.84
N LEU A 30 14.86 -2.04 -8.19
CA LEU A 30 13.79 -1.06 -8.31
C LEU A 30 14.10 0.20 -7.49
N ARG A 31 13.63 1.35 -7.97
CA ARG A 31 13.62 2.57 -7.18
C ARG A 31 12.30 2.67 -6.42
N VAL A 32 12.37 2.70 -5.10
CA VAL A 32 11.18 2.64 -4.24
C VAL A 32 11.01 3.91 -3.43
N ASP A 33 9.87 4.56 -3.61
CA ASP A 33 9.43 5.66 -2.74
C ASP A 33 8.43 5.13 -1.70
N LEU A 34 8.57 5.57 -0.45
CA LEU A 34 7.71 5.19 0.67
C LEU A 34 6.96 6.43 1.18
N LYS A 35 5.63 6.33 1.34
CA LYS A 35 4.78 7.42 1.82
C LYS A 35 3.85 6.95 2.94
N ASN A 36 3.81 7.73 4.01
CA ASN A 36 2.82 7.59 5.06
C ASN A 36 1.61 8.47 4.73
N THR A 37 0.39 7.97 4.91
CA THR A 37 -0.83 8.76 4.67
C THR A 37 -0.97 9.97 5.60
N LYS A 38 -0.23 10.04 6.72
CA LYS A 38 -0.13 11.24 7.57
C LYS A 38 0.72 12.36 6.97
N ASP A 39 1.58 12.06 5.99
CA ASP A 39 2.50 13.04 5.42
C ASP A 39 1.73 13.93 4.43
N ARG A 40 1.08 14.99 4.95
CA ARG A 40 0.34 15.97 4.16
C ARG A 40 1.28 16.99 3.53
N GLY A 41 2.02 16.57 2.50
CA GLY A 41 2.77 17.44 1.61
C GLY A 41 1.93 17.93 0.41
N THR A 42 2.58 18.46 -0.62
CA THR A 42 1.96 18.62 -1.93
C THR A 42 1.60 17.21 -2.46
N GLY A 43 0.34 16.98 -2.81
CA GLY A 43 -0.20 15.65 -3.13
C GLY A 43 0.68 14.83 -4.10
N VAL A 44 0.60 13.49 -4.01
CA VAL A 44 1.46 12.59 -4.76
C VAL A 44 0.93 12.37 -6.19
N SER A 45 1.78 12.53 -7.19
CA SER A 45 1.46 12.14 -8.57
C SER A 45 1.84 10.68 -8.79
N PHE A 46 0.95 9.88 -9.37
CA PHE A 46 1.22 8.47 -9.72
C PHE A 46 1.94 8.32 -11.07
N TYR A 47 2.00 9.39 -11.86
CA TYR A 47 2.65 9.40 -13.17
C TYR A 47 4.07 8.82 -13.24
N PRO A 48 4.97 9.03 -12.26
CA PRO A 48 6.34 8.54 -12.37
C PRO A 48 6.52 7.10 -11.87
N TYR A 49 5.45 6.41 -11.48
CA TYR A 49 5.51 5.06 -10.90
C TYR A 49 4.87 4.05 -11.85
N ASP A 50 5.51 2.89 -11.97
CA ASP A 50 5.03 1.77 -12.78
C ASP A 50 4.04 0.90 -11.99
N LEU A 51 4.17 0.89 -10.65
CA LEU A 51 3.25 0.18 -9.74
C LEU A 51 3.05 0.93 -8.43
N ILE A 52 1.82 0.85 -7.90
CA ILE A 52 1.44 1.38 -6.60
C ILE A 52 1.13 0.24 -5.64
N LEU A 53 1.80 0.20 -4.49
CA LEU A 53 1.43 -0.66 -3.37
C LEU A 53 0.75 0.21 -2.33
N ALA A 54 -0.49 -0.12 -1.98
CA ALA A 54 -1.19 0.58 -0.91
C ALA A 54 -1.57 -0.40 0.19
N GLY A 55 -1.32 0.00 1.43
CA GLY A 55 -1.71 -0.78 2.60
C GLY A 55 -2.38 0.04 3.67
N SER A 56 -3.29 -0.61 4.38
CA SER A 56 -3.99 -0.03 5.53
C SER A 56 -4.17 -1.07 6.63
N SER A 57 -4.04 -0.63 7.88
CA SER A 57 -4.42 -1.43 9.04
C SER A 57 -5.89 -1.24 9.37
N VAL A 58 -6.56 -2.31 9.80
CA VAL A 58 -7.90 -2.22 10.37
C VAL A 58 -7.75 -1.81 11.82
N SER A 59 -7.64 -0.51 12.11
CA SER A 59 -7.58 -0.05 13.50
C SER A 59 -8.98 -0.07 14.16
N GLY A 60 -9.02 -0.53 15.42
CA GLY A 60 -10.18 -0.39 16.32
C GLY A 60 -10.46 -1.62 17.17
N ILE A 61 -10.01 -1.61 18.44
CA ILE A 61 -10.31 -2.66 19.44
C ILE A 61 -11.79 -2.60 19.92
N PHE A 62 -12.52 -1.50 19.70
CA PHE A 62 -13.89 -1.39 20.23
C PHE A 62 -14.92 -0.63 19.38
N LYS A 63 -14.52 -0.05 18.25
CA LYS A 63 -15.41 0.57 17.24
C LYS A 63 -14.53 0.85 16.01
N ALA A 64 -14.67 0.02 14.99
CA ALA A 64 -13.93 0.13 13.74
C ALA A 64 -14.30 1.43 12.99
N LYS A 65 -13.74 2.56 13.42
CA LYS A 65 -13.63 3.73 12.55
C LYS A 65 -12.62 3.34 11.49
N LEU A 66 -13.12 3.16 10.27
CA LEU A 66 -12.29 2.95 9.10
C LEU A 66 -11.20 4.02 9.11
N ASP A 67 -9.94 3.61 9.07
CA ASP A 67 -8.85 4.55 8.86
C ASP A 67 -9.02 5.13 7.45
N ASN A 68 -9.76 6.24 7.38
CA ASN A 68 -10.04 6.96 6.14
C ASN A 68 -8.80 7.66 5.61
N SER A 69 -7.66 7.63 6.32
CA SER A 69 -6.44 8.31 5.88
C SER A 69 -5.95 7.80 4.54
N LEU A 70 -6.09 6.50 4.24
CA LEU A 70 -5.74 5.97 2.92
C LEU A 70 -6.65 6.54 1.83
N ALA A 71 -7.97 6.51 2.03
CA ALA A 71 -8.91 7.04 1.06
C ALA A 71 -8.72 8.55 0.84
N SER A 72 -8.50 9.33 1.90
CA SER A 72 -8.21 10.76 1.79
C SER A 72 -6.89 11.02 1.07
N PHE A 73 -5.82 10.27 1.39
CA PHE A 73 -4.53 10.41 0.71
C PHE A 73 -4.65 10.11 -0.78
N LEU A 74 -5.37 9.04 -1.14
CA LEU A 74 -5.59 8.66 -2.53
C LEU A 74 -6.45 9.68 -3.28
N ALA A 75 -7.44 10.29 -2.63
CA ALA A 75 -8.26 11.36 -3.23
C ALA A 75 -7.45 12.63 -3.53
N ASP A 76 -6.39 12.90 -2.76
CA ASP A 76 -5.46 14.01 -2.98
C ASP A 76 -4.38 13.67 -4.04
N ALA A 77 -4.27 12.39 -4.45
CA ALA A 77 -3.31 11.94 -5.44
C ALA A 77 -3.75 12.31 -6.86
N LYS A 78 -2.77 12.51 -7.75
CA LYS A 78 -3.00 12.93 -9.14
C LYS A 78 -2.57 11.83 -10.11
N ARG A 79 -3.20 11.80 -11.29
CA ARG A 79 -2.84 10.88 -12.40
C ARG A 79 -2.95 9.40 -11.99
N THR A 80 -3.97 9.07 -11.20
CA THR A 80 -4.21 7.74 -10.62
C THR A 80 -4.93 6.77 -11.57
N THR A 81 -5.70 7.29 -12.52
CA THR A 81 -6.52 6.46 -13.43
C THR A 81 -5.65 5.61 -14.35
N GLY A 82 -5.96 4.32 -14.43
CA GLY A 82 -5.24 3.34 -15.24
C GLY A 82 -3.93 2.85 -14.64
N THR A 83 -3.52 3.34 -13.46
CA THR A 83 -2.30 2.90 -12.80
C THR A 83 -2.48 1.53 -12.17
N ASP A 84 -1.54 0.63 -12.43
CA ASP A 84 -1.53 -0.69 -11.81
C ASP A 84 -1.23 -0.61 -10.31
N ALA A 85 -1.95 -1.41 -9.53
CA ALA A 85 -1.83 -1.38 -8.08
C ALA A 85 -1.90 -2.77 -7.43
N VAL A 86 -1.30 -2.86 -6.25
CA VAL A 86 -1.40 -4.01 -5.35
C VAL A 86 -1.86 -3.54 -3.97
N ALA A 87 -2.90 -4.18 -3.46
CA ALA A 87 -3.34 -3.97 -2.09
C ALA A 87 -2.55 -4.87 -1.12
N PHE A 88 -2.13 -4.34 0.02
CA PHE A 88 -1.58 -5.19 1.08
C PHE A 88 -2.11 -4.83 2.46
N VAL A 89 -2.15 -5.80 3.35
CA VAL A 89 -2.53 -5.59 4.77
C VAL A 89 -1.68 -6.47 5.67
N LYS A 90 -1.56 -6.08 6.94
CA LYS A 90 -1.16 -7.03 7.98
C LYS A 90 -2.40 -7.88 8.37
N PRO A 91 -2.33 -9.23 8.31
CA PRO A 91 -3.43 -10.07 8.73
C PRO A 91 -3.79 -9.85 10.20
N HIS A 92 -5.09 -9.80 10.49
CA HIS A 92 -5.60 -9.71 11.85
C HIS A 92 -6.85 -10.58 11.96
N PHE A 93 -6.75 -11.71 12.67
CA PHE A 93 -7.81 -12.68 12.91
C PHE A 93 -8.81 -12.82 11.72
N PHE A 94 -10.11 -12.68 12.00
CA PHE A 94 -11.21 -12.86 11.05
C PHE A 94 -11.50 -11.64 10.14
N VAL A 95 -10.70 -10.56 10.21
CA VAL A 95 -10.98 -9.30 9.47
C VAL A 95 -10.08 -9.06 8.26
N THR A 96 -9.10 -9.91 8.01
CA THR A 96 -8.12 -9.76 6.91
C THR A 96 -8.77 -9.55 5.53
N ASN A 97 -9.76 -10.38 5.16
CA ASN A 97 -10.43 -10.27 3.85
C ASN A 97 -11.23 -8.97 3.72
N LYS A 98 -11.83 -8.51 4.82
CA LYS A 98 -12.56 -7.23 4.86
C LYS A 98 -11.60 -6.05 4.69
N ALA A 99 -10.42 -6.15 5.30
CA ALA A 99 -9.36 -5.16 5.16
C ALA A 99 -8.89 -5.02 3.71
N LEU A 100 -8.55 -6.16 3.08
CA LEU A 100 -8.09 -6.19 1.69
C LEU A 100 -9.12 -5.58 0.75
N LYS A 101 -10.39 -6.02 0.83
CA LYS A 101 -11.48 -5.47 0.00
C LYS A 101 -11.62 -3.95 0.14
N LYS A 102 -11.40 -3.40 1.33
CA LYS A 102 -11.46 -1.95 1.57
C LYS A 102 -10.29 -1.21 0.94
N VAL A 103 -9.07 -1.75 1.02
CA VAL A 103 -7.89 -1.17 0.37
C VAL A 103 -8.06 -1.21 -1.15
N MET A 104 -8.51 -2.34 -1.70
CA MET A 104 -8.80 -2.50 -3.13
C MET A 104 -9.85 -1.48 -3.59
N ALA A 105 -10.98 -1.40 -2.88
CA ALA A 105 -12.03 -0.45 -3.21
C ALA A 105 -11.55 1.02 -3.16
N ALA A 106 -10.65 1.37 -2.23
CA ALA A 106 -10.08 2.72 -2.16
C ALA A 106 -9.18 3.05 -3.37
N LEU A 107 -8.40 2.07 -3.84
CA LEU A 107 -7.59 2.19 -5.06
C LEU A 107 -8.48 2.31 -6.32
N GLU A 108 -9.44 1.39 -6.45
CA GLU A 108 -10.36 1.33 -7.60
C GLU A 108 -11.23 2.59 -7.70
N ALA A 109 -11.63 3.18 -6.57
CA ALA A 109 -12.36 4.44 -6.54
C ALA A 109 -11.58 5.62 -7.14
N GLN A 110 -10.23 5.54 -7.19
CA GLN A 110 -9.39 6.52 -7.88
C GLN A 110 -9.02 6.10 -9.32
N GLY A 111 -9.61 5.02 -9.82
CA GLY A 111 -9.37 4.49 -11.15
C GLY A 111 -8.10 3.66 -11.30
N CYS A 112 -7.46 3.24 -10.19
CA CYS A 112 -6.34 2.29 -10.25
C CYS A 112 -6.84 0.89 -10.65
N ILE A 113 -5.98 0.09 -11.27
CA ILE A 113 -6.27 -1.29 -11.65
C ILE A 113 -5.59 -2.22 -10.63
N VAL A 114 -6.38 -2.82 -9.74
CA VAL A 114 -5.82 -3.76 -8.75
C VAL A 114 -5.46 -5.09 -9.43
N LYS A 115 -4.16 -5.33 -9.60
CA LYS A 115 -3.63 -6.56 -10.22
C LYS A 115 -3.43 -7.71 -9.24
N ASN A 116 -3.17 -7.38 -7.98
CA ASN A 116 -2.90 -8.36 -6.94
C ASN A 116 -3.29 -7.82 -5.55
N PHE A 117 -3.37 -8.71 -4.57
CA PHE A 117 -3.57 -8.35 -3.18
C PHE A 117 -2.88 -9.36 -2.24
N LYS A 118 -2.31 -8.89 -1.12
CA LYS A 118 -1.54 -9.75 -0.22
C LYS A 118 -1.72 -9.44 1.26
N ALA A 119 -1.92 -10.48 2.06
CA ALA A 119 -1.80 -10.38 3.51
C ALA A 119 -0.36 -10.75 3.92
N LEU A 120 0.36 -9.80 4.51
CA LEU A 120 1.77 -9.93 4.88
C LEU A 120 1.91 -9.95 6.40
N LYS A 121 2.27 -11.12 6.94
CA LYS A 121 2.24 -11.39 8.39
C LYS A 121 3.40 -10.78 9.17
N ASN A 122 4.57 -10.71 8.54
CA ASN A 122 5.83 -10.30 9.16
C ASN A 122 6.80 -9.73 8.12
N GLN A 123 7.89 -9.13 8.60
CA GLN A 123 8.92 -8.51 7.76
C GLN A 123 9.54 -9.51 6.77
N ASP A 124 9.79 -10.76 7.15
CA ASP A 124 10.35 -11.76 6.22
C ASP A 124 9.43 -12.04 5.02
N SER A 125 8.12 -12.23 5.28
CA SER A 125 7.14 -12.43 4.20
C SER A 125 6.99 -11.19 3.32
N ALA A 126 7.17 -10.01 3.90
CA ALA A 126 7.10 -8.73 3.21
C ALA A 126 8.35 -8.47 2.36
N PHE A 127 9.54 -8.81 2.87
CA PHE A 127 10.80 -8.78 2.14
C PHE A 127 10.76 -9.72 0.94
N LYS A 128 10.41 -10.99 1.15
CA LYS A 128 10.26 -11.97 0.06
C LYS A 128 9.22 -11.53 -0.96
N PHE A 129 8.11 -10.94 -0.51
CA PHE A 129 7.14 -10.37 -1.43
C PHE A 129 7.78 -9.27 -2.27
N GLY A 130 8.51 -8.34 -1.65
CA GLY A 130 9.28 -7.28 -2.31
C GLY A 130 10.28 -7.79 -3.34
N GLU A 131 11.00 -8.89 -3.07
CA GLU A 131 11.96 -9.51 -4.00
C GLU A 131 11.31 -10.14 -5.24
N ASN A 132 10.01 -10.45 -5.17
CA ASN A 132 9.27 -11.11 -6.24
C ASN A 132 8.24 -10.18 -6.90
N ILE A 133 8.32 -8.87 -6.65
CA ILE A 133 7.51 -7.87 -7.36
C ILE A 133 8.03 -7.78 -8.80
N ASN A 134 7.15 -8.09 -9.75
CA ASN A 134 7.39 -7.84 -11.17
C ASN A 134 6.53 -6.64 -11.60
N ILE A 135 7.16 -5.67 -12.26
CA ILE A 135 6.53 -4.49 -12.87
C ILE A 135 6.90 -4.43 -14.35
#